data_AF-A0A8J1VYF8-F1
#
_entry.id   AF-A0A8J1VYF8-F1
#
_cell.length_a   1.000
_cell.length_b   1.000
_cell.length_c   1.000
_cell.angle_alpha   90.00
_cell.angle_beta   90.00
_cell.angle_gamma   90.00
#
_symmetry.space_group_name_H-M   'P 1'
#
loop_
_entity.id
_entity.type
_entity.pdbx_description
1 polymer ?
#
loop_
_entity_poly.entity_id
_entity_poly.type
_entity_poly.pdbx_seq_one_letter_code
_entity_poly.pdbx_strand_id
1 'polypeptide(L)'
;MVLPVPGIEFLDDSVIPEPARKFFIALRYALLTEMVLAIFRLCLGDVAGAISDWICILFGIFFMRSDELISNIHRYLRNTMIAMCCGGGGFRVLMPFCFLSGLNGVFNLLIFVQFPILVPYTMLTSILGIVEIFCAYCGWQIYKQVSAYQLGAAGFGPRAPERPAGRIGGGPPGGGAPGAGGGGGAPAGGGGGGWGGGISGQPQQAPGFQVFQGQGRRLGD
;
A
#
# COMPACT_ATOMS: atom_id res chain seq x y z
N MET A 1 4.52 6.20 -12.02
CA MET A 1 3.98 4.92 -12.53
C MET A 1 4.25 3.88 -11.45
N VAL A 2 3.26 3.60 -10.61
CA VAL A 2 3.39 2.57 -9.56
C VAL A 2 3.14 1.25 -10.26
N LEU A 3 4.16 0.39 -10.34
CA LEU A 3 3.96 -0.97 -10.85
C LEU A 3 2.92 -1.64 -9.94
N PRO A 4 1.76 -2.05 -10.46
CA PRO A 4 0.79 -2.77 -9.65
C PRO A 4 1.46 -4.07 -9.24
N VAL A 5 1.81 -4.22 -7.97
CA VAL A 5 2.26 -5.49 -7.42
C VAL A 5 0.99 -6.29 -7.11
N PRO A 6 0.63 -7.30 -7.92
CA PRO A 6 -0.61 -8.05 -7.71
C PRO A 6 -0.54 -8.83 -6.40
N GLY A 7 -1.60 -8.77 -5.59
CA GLY A 7 -1.83 -9.69 -4.48
C GLY A 7 -1.42 -9.25 -3.07
N ILE A 8 -0.91 -8.03 -2.86
CA ILE A 8 -0.42 -7.59 -1.52
C ILE A 8 -1.50 -6.83 -0.71
N GLU A 9 -2.69 -6.58 -1.27
CA GLU A 9 -3.61 -5.56 -0.74
C GLU A 9 -4.18 -5.81 0.67
N PHE A 10 -4.14 -7.03 1.20
CA PHE A 10 -4.81 -7.36 2.47
C PHE A 10 -4.07 -8.41 3.28
N LEU A 11 -2.75 -8.27 3.47
CA LEU A 11 -2.12 -9.01 4.55
C LEU A 11 -2.67 -8.44 5.86
N ASP A 12 -3.64 -9.13 6.44
CA ASP A 12 -4.20 -8.82 7.74
C ASP A 12 -3.05 -8.88 8.76
N ASP A 13 -2.92 -7.87 9.61
CA ASP A 13 -1.77 -7.69 10.51
C ASP A 13 -1.61 -8.87 11.50
N SER A 14 -2.66 -9.66 11.65
CA SER A 14 -2.70 -10.92 12.39
C SER A 14 -1.80 -12.02 11.80
N VAL A 15 -1.33 -11.88 10.56
CA VAL A 15 -0.51 -12.88 9.84
C VAL A 15 0.94 -12.43 9.68
N ILE A 16 1.42 -11.45 10.45
CA ILE A 16 2.83 -11.08 10.43
C ILE A 16 3.66 -12.20 11.08
N PRO A 17 4.64 -12.77 10.37
CA PRO A 17 5.51 -13.81 10.93
C PRO A 17 6.21 -13.32 12.21
N GLU A 18 6.33 -14.18 13.23
CA GLU A 18 7.14 -13.89 14.42
C GLU A 18 8.55 -13.34 14.12
N PRO A 19 9.32 -13.87 13.13
CA PRO A 19 10.62 -13.31 12.81
C PRO A 19 10.53 -11.87 12.24
N ALA A 20 9.43 -11.50 11.58
CA ALA A 20 9.25 -10.17 11.01
C ALA A 20 8.92 -9.15 12.10
N ARG A 21 8.24 -9.58 13.17
CA ARG A 21 7.86 -8.73 14.31
C ARG A 21 9.07 -8.04 14.95
N LYS A 22 10.22 -8.72 15.04
CA LYS A 22 11.45 -8.14 15.57
C LYS A 22 11.94 -6.96 14.73
N PHE A 23 11.87 -7.07 13.41
CA PHE A 23 12.24 -6.00 12.49
C PHE A 23 11.22 -4.86 12.51
N PHE A 24 9.93 -5.15 12.69
CA PHE A 24 8.92 -4.10 12.89
C PHE A 24 9.19 -3.26 14.14
N ILE A 25 9.53 -3.91 15.27
CA ILE A 25 9.88 -3.20 16.51
C ILE A 25 11.14 -2.36 16.31
N ALA A 26 12.17 -2.91 15.68
CA ALA A 26 13.40 -2.18 15.39
C ALA A 26 13.13 -0.96 14.48
N LEU A 27 12.33 -1.14 13.43
CA LEU A 27 11.94 -0.09 12.51
C LEU A 27 11.13 1.02 13.21
N ARG A 28 10.27 0.66 14.19
CA ARG A 28 9.53 1.62 15.01
C ARG A 28 10.47 2.57 15.75
N TYR A 29 11.45 2.03 16.46
CA TYR A 29 12.41 2.85 17.18
C TYR A 29 13.29 3.66 16.23
N ALA A 30 13.71 3.07 15.11
CA ALA A 30 14.50 3.78 14.11
C ALA A 30 13.74 4.97 13.52
N LEU A 31 12.46 4.82 13.18
CA LEU A 31 11.62 5.93 12.67
C LEU A 31 11.37 7.02 13.72
N LEU A 32 11.21 6.67 14.99
CA LEU A 32 11.11 7.66 16.07
C LEU A 32 12.43 8.43 16.23
N THR A 33 13.57 7.74 16.14
CA THR A 33 14.89 8.38 16.14
C THR A 33 15.06 9.30 14.93
N GLU A 34 14.67 8.85 13.73
CA GLU A 34 14.70 9.64 12.49
C GLU A 34 13.86 10.92 12.63
N MET A 35 12.68 10.84 13.24
CA MET A 35 11.84 12.02 13.49
C MET A 35 12.50 13.05 14.41
N VAL A 36 13.17 12.60 15.47
CA VAL A 36 13.92 13.49 16.37
C VAL A 36 15.10 14.12 15.64
N LEU A 37 15.84 13.33 14.86
CA LEU A 37 17.00 13.80 14.09
C LEU A 37 16.60 14.78 12.98
N ALA A 38 15.46 14.57 12.31
CA ALA A 38 14.92 15.49 11.31
C ALA A 38 14.57 16.86 11.91
N ILE A 39 14.05 16.89 13.15
CA ILE A 39 13.82 18.15 13.89
C ILE A 39 15.15 18.85 14.18
N PHE A 40 16.16 18.11 14.67
CA PHE A 40 17.49 18.69 14.90
C PHE A 40 18.11 19.24 13.61
N ARG A 41 17.97 18.52 12.50
CA ARG A 41 18.43 18.97 11.18
C ARG A 41 17.74 20.26 10.74
N LEU A 42 16.44 20.37 10.97
CA LEU A 42 15.68 21.60 10.70
C LEU A 42 16.18 22.76 11.57
N CYS A 43 16.45 22.53 12.85
CA CYS A 43 17.02 23.54 13.77
C CYS A 43 18.41 24.01 13.35
N LEU A 44 19.18 23.18 12.64
CA LEU A 44 20.49 23.54 12.08
C LEU A 44 20.40 24.28 10.73
N GLY A 45 19.19 24.51 10.22
CA GLY A 45 18.96 25.29 9.00
C GLY A 45 19.02 24.50 7.69
N ASP A 46 19.21 23.17 7.72
CA ASP A 46 19.12 22.32 6.53
C ASP A 46 17.65 21.94 6.25
N VAL A 47 16.90 22.92 5.76
CA VAL A 47 15.46 22.77 5.47
C VAL A 47 15.21 21.76 4.36
N ALA A 48 16.06 21.72 3.33
CA ALA A 48 15.88 20.84 2.18
C ALA A 48 16.09 19.36 2.58
N GLY A 49 17.16 19.06 3.31
CA GLY A 49 17.39 17.73 3.85
C GLY A 49 16.28 17.30 4.81
N ALA A 50 15.89 18.19 5.74
CA ALA A 50 14.81 17.90 6.69
C ALA A 50 13.48 17.58 6.00
N ILE A 51 13.11 18.28 4.92
CA ILE A 51 11.90 17.97 4.16
C ILE A 51 11.98 16.57 3.52
N SER A 52 13.14 16.18 2.98
CA SER A 52 13.35 14.83 2.45
C SER A 52 13.15 13.77 3.52
N ASP A 53 13.76 13.99 4.70
CA ASP A 53 13.65 13.09 5.85
C ASP A 53 12.19 13.00 6.33
N TRP A 54 11.46 14.12 6.38
CA TRP A 54 10.03 14.12 6.73
C TRP A 54 9.17 13.32 5.74
N ILE A 55 9.44 13.41 4.44
CA ILE A 55 8.73 12.61 3.43
C ILE A 55 9.00 11.12 3.65
N CYS A 56 10.26 10.74 3.94
CA CYS A 56 10.64 9.38 4.28
C CYS A 56 9.89 8.87 5.53
N ILE A 57 9.89 9.67 6.60
CA ILE A 57 9.17 9.37 7.85
C ILE A 57 7.67 9.18 7.59
N LEU A 58 7.05 10.00 6.74
CA LEU A 58 5.64 9.87 6.38
C LEU A 58 5.35 8.53 5.72
N PHE A 59 6.17 8.10 4.76
CA PHE A 59 6.03 6.76 4.17
C PHE A 59 6.20 5.65 5.21
N GLY A 60 7.16 5.80 6.12
CA GLY A 60 7.37 4.90 7.25
C GLY A 60 6.15 4.79 8.18
N ILE A 61 5.48 5.92 8.46
CA ILE A 61 4.24 5.96 9.26
C ILE A 61 3.10 5.24 8.55
N PHE A 62 2.90 5.46 7.25
CA PHE A 62 1.88 4.76 6.45
C PHE A 62 2.18 3.25 6.32
N PHE A 63 3.46 2.88 6.37
CA PHE A 63 3.88 1.49 6.43
C PHE A 63 3.52 0.85 7.79
N MET A 64 3.77 1.54 8.90
CA MET A 64 3.53 1.04 10.26
C MET A 64 2.14 1.37 10.83
N ARG A 65 1.11 1.45 9.97
CA ARG A 65 -0.27 1.79 10.37
C ARG A 65 -0.86 0.87 11.46
N SER A 66 -0.35 -0.36 11.53
CA SER A 66 -0.80 -1.47 12.37
C SER A 66 -0.30 -1.36 13.81
N ASP A 67 0.65 -0.46 14.03
CA ASP A 67 1.32 -0.26 15.29
C ASP A 67 0.46 0.58 16.24
N GLU A 68 0.23 0.15 17.48
CA GLU A 68 -0.62 0.91 18.42
C GLU A 68 -0.14 2.34 18.64
N LEU A 69 1.18 2.57 18.73
CA LEU A 69 1.73 3.90 18.99
C LEU A 69 1.57 4.83 17.77
N ILE A 70 1.77 4.30 16.57
CA ILE A 70 1.73 5.07 15.33
C ILE A 70 0.31 5.16 14.76
N SER A 71 -0.59 4.26 15.17
CA SER A 71 -1.98 4.22 14.71
C SER A 71 -2.71 5.56 14.96
N ASN A 72 -2.43 6.23 16.07
CA ASN A 72 -2.99 7.54 16.38
C ASN A 72 -2.51 8.60 15.39
N ILE A 73 -1.20 8.65 15.12
CA ILE A 73 -0.59 9.57 14.15
C ILE A 73 -1.13 9.29 12.74
N HIS A 74 -1.21 8.01 12.36
CA HIS A 74 -1.79 7.56 11.10
C HIS A 74 -3.25 7.98 10.93
N ARG A 75 -4.09 7.93 11.99
CA ARG A 75 -5.48 8.40 11.93
C ARG A 75 -5.59 9.88 11.55
N TYR A 76 -4.70 10.73 12.07
CA TYR A 76 -4.67 12.15 11.69
C TYR A 76 -4.18 12.34 10.24
N LEU A 77 -3.12 11.62 9.87
CA LEU A 77 -2.55 11.67 8.52
C LEU A 77 -3.47 11.14 7.43
N ARG A 78 -4.35 10.19 7.76
CA ARG A 78 -5.32 9.62 6.82
C ARG A 78 -6.27 10.65 6.21
N ASN A 79 -6.51 11.77 6.90
CA ASN A 79 -7.37 12.84 6.42
C ASN A 79 -6.63 13.89 5.58
N THR A 80 -5.34 13.70 5.33
CA THR A 80 -4.50 14.65 4.56
C THR A 80 -4.37 14.23 3.10
N MET A 81 -3.93 15.15 2.22
CA MET A 81 -3.69 14.84 0.81
C MET A 81 -2.64 13.74 0.60
N ILE A 82 -1.74 13.53 1.57
CA ILE A 82 -0.71 12.50 1.54
C ILE A 82 -1.34 11.10 1.52
N ALA A 83 -2.47 10.92 2.22
CA ALA A 83 -3.19 9.66 2.20
C ALA A 83 -3.74 9.32 0.81
N MET A 84 -4.09 10.31 -0.01
CA MET A 84 -4.51 10.07 -1.41
C MET A 84 -3.34 9.54 -2.25
N CYS A 85 -2.11 9.99 -1.97
CA CYS A 85 -0.90 9.53 -2.66
C CYS A 85 -0.46 8.12 -2.19
N CYS A 86 -0.56 7.85 -0.89
CA CYS A 86 -0.18 6.56 -0.30
C CYS A 86 -1.28 5.48 -0.41
N GLY A 87 -2.50 5.88 -0.82
CA GLY A 87 -3.67 5.02 -0.86
C GLY A 87 -4.03 4.46 0.51
N GLY A 88 -4.39 3.18 0.56
CA GLY A 88 -4.67 2.46 1.81
C GLY A 88 -3.45 2.23 2.71
N GLY A 89 -2.24 2.60 2.27
CA GLY A 89 -0.98 2.34 2.98
C GLY A 89 -0.51 0.88 2.90
N GLY A 90 0.25 0.46 3.90
CA GLY A 90 0.74 -0.92 4.05
C GLY A 90 1.95 -1.25 3.18
N PHE A 91 2.08 -2.51 2.76
CA PHE A 91 3.27 -3.00 2.05
C PHE A 91 3.55 -2.32 0.70
N ARG A 92 2.56 -1.66 0.09
CA ARG A 92 2.74 -0.90 -1.16
C ARG A 92 3.69 0.28 -1.00
N VAL A 93 3.69 0.90 0.18
CA VAL A 93 4.59 2.02 0.49
C VAL A 93 5.96 1.57 0.99
N LEU A 94 6.16 0.27 1.23
CA LEU A 94 7.42 -0.27 1.73
C LEU A 94 8.57 -0.10 0.73
N MET A 95 8.33 -0.41 -0.54
CA MET A 95 9.37 -0.29 -1.57
C MET A 95 9.84 1.16 -1.80
N PRO A 96 8.94 2.16 -2.00
CA PRO A 96 9.38 3.55 -2.11
C PRO A 96 10.02 4.05 -0.81
N PHE A 97 9.55 3.61 0.37
CA PHE A 97 10.19 3.91 1.64
C PHE A 97 11.65 3.41 1.69
N CYS A 98 11.88 2.12 1.42
CA CYS A 98 13.23 1.55 1.43
C CYS A 98 14.16 2.24 0.43
N PHE A 99 13.63 2.61 -0.74
CA PHE A 99 14.41 3.30 -1.77
C PHE A 99 14.78 4.73 -1.35
N LEU A 100 13.82 5.52 -0.88
CA LEU A 100 14.04 6.89 -0.44
C LEU A 100 14.95 6.93 0.80
N SER A 101 14.67 6.09 1.80
CA SER A 101 15.48 5.97 3.00
C SER A 101 16.92 5.54 2.68
N GLY A 102 17.10 4.56 1.79
CA GLY A 102 18.42 4.13 1.35
C GLY A 102 19.19 5.22 0.60
N LEU A 103 18.53 5.97 -0.29
CA LEU A 103 19.16 7.08 -1.02
C LEU A 103 19.53 8.23 -0.09
N ASN A 104 18.60 8.67 0.77
CA ASN A 104 18.89 9.72 1.75
C ASN A 104 20.08 9.31 2.62
N GLY A 105 20.10 8.05 3.09
CA GLY A 105 21.17 7.56 3.93
C GLY A 105 22.54 7.61 3.25
N VAL A 106 22.61 7.21 1.98
CA VAL A 106 23.84 7.30 1.17
C VAL A 106 24.25 8.75 0.96
N PHE A 107 23.33 9.66 0.61
CA PHE A 107 23.66 11.07 0.42
C PHE A 107 24.14 11.73 1.71
N ASN A 108 23.50 11.43 2.84
CA ASN A 108 23.89 11.92 4.16
C ASN A 108 25.28 11.43 4.57
N LEU A 109 25.67 10.21 4.20
CA LEU A 109 27.04 9.70 4.38
C LEU A 109 28.04 10.32 3.40
N LEU A 110 27.66 10.61 2.16
CA LEU A 110 28.55 11.27 1.19
C LEU A 110 28.90 12.70 1.62
N ILE A 111 27.97 13.43 2.24
CA ILE A 111 28.21 14.77 2.80
C ILE A 111 29.34 14.73 3.84
N PHE A 112 29.39 13.68 4.67
CA PHE A 112 30.46 13.50 5.66
C PHE A 112 31.84 13.39 5.01
N VAL A 113 31.95 12.67 3.89
CA VAL A 113 33.20 12.52 3.14
C VAL A 113 33.61 13.83 2.46
N GLN A 114 32.65 14.59 1.93
CA GLN A 114 32.92 15.80 1.17
C GLN A 114 33.29 17.01 2.03
N PHE A 115 32.70 17.16 3.22
CA PHE A 115 32.85 18.36 4.05
C PHE A 115 33.21 18.07 5.52
N PRO A 116 34.38 17.48 5.81
CA PRO A 116 34.74 17.05 7.17
C PRO A 116 34.94 18.21 8.19
N ILE A 117 34.99 19.46 7.73
CA ILE A 117 35.34 20.63 8.56
C ILE A 117 34.17 21.07 9.47
N LEU A 118 32.92 20.79 9.10
CA LEU A 118 31.73 21.09 9.92
C LEU A 118 31.42 19.95 10.90
N VAL A 119 32.36 19.64 11.79
CA VAL A 119 32.32 18.46 12.68
C VAL A 119 30.95 18.20 13.34
N PRO A 120 30.30 19.14 14.07
CA PRO A 120 29.04 18.83 14.75
C PRO A 120 27.88 18.53 13.79
N TYR A 121 27.79 19.26 12.69
CA TYR A 121 26.77 19.04 11.66
C TYR A 121 26.99 17.70 10.94
N THR A 122 28.23 17.43 10.54
CA THR A 122 28.61 16.21 9.81
C THR A 122 28.46 14.95 10.66
N MET A 123 28.68 15.04 11.98
CA MET A 123 28.40 13.97 12.94
C MET A 123 26.89 13.69 13.01
N LEU A 124 26.05 14.72 13.10
CA LEU A 124 24.60 14.53 13.08
C LEU A 124 24.12 13.90 11.77
N THR A 125 24.56 14.41 10.60
CA THR A 125 24.14 13.88 9.30
C THR A 125 24.63 12.45 9.07
N SER A 126 25.82 12.10 9.55
CA SER A 126 26.32 10.73 9.45
C SER A 126 25.53 9.76 10.33
N ILE A 127 25.17 10.16 11.57
CA ILE A 127 24.27 9.38 12.42
C ILE A 127 22.92 9.19 11.74
N LEU A 128 22.36 10.26 11.20
CA LEU A 128 21.09 10.23 10.46
C LEU A 128 21.18 9.28 9.26
N GLY A 129 22.27 9.33 8.49
CA GLY A 129 22.48 8.44 7.36
C GLY A 129 22.61 6.96 7.77
N ILE A 130 23.25 6.65 8.90
CA ILE A 130 23.31 5.29 9.45
C ILE A 130 21.91 4.80 9.85
N VAL A 131 21.12 5.65 10.52
CA VAL A 131 19.75 5.33 10.93
C VAL A 131 18.87 5.05 9.71
N GLU A 132 18.96 5.86 8.66
CA GLU A 132 18.20 5.67 7.42
C GLU A 132 18.59 4.37 6.68
N ILE A 133 19.89 4.07 6.59
CA ILE A 133 20.34 2.79 6.01
C ILE A 133 19.82 1.61 6.84
N PHE A 134 19.80 1.75 8.16
CA PHE A 134 19.24 0.74 9.06
C PHE A 134 17.71 0.58 8.86
N CYS A 135 16.97 1.69 8.74
CA CYS A 135 15.55 1.70 8.37
C CYS A 135 15.30 0.95 7.06
N ALA A 136 16.05 1.29 6.01
CA ALA A 136 15.97 0.64 4.70
C ALA A 136 16.28 -0.86 4.78
N TYR A 137 17.30 -1.25 5.55
CA TYR A 137 17.66 -2.63 5.80
C TYR A 137 16.54 -3.41 6.51
N CYS A 138 15.97 -2.86 7.59
CA CYS A 138 14.83 -3.47 8.29
C CYS A 138 13.62 -3.62 7.37
N GLY A 139 13.28 -2.57 6.60
CA GLY A 139 12.19 -2.63 5.63
C GLY A 139 12.42 -3.70 4.55
N TRP A 140 13.65 -3.83 4.06
CA TRP A 140 14.02 -4.89 3.11
C TRP A 140 13.90 -6.29 3.69
N GLN A 141 14.30 -6.50 4.95
CA GLN A 141 14.13 -7.78 5.63
C GLN A 141 12.66 -8.13 5.82
N ILE A 142 11.82 -7.16 6.17
CA ILE A 142 10.37 -7.34 6.26
C ILE A 142 9.79 -7.71 4.89
N TYR A 143 10.19 -6.99 3.83
CA TYR A 143 9.78 -7.29 2.46
C TYR A 143 10.16 -8.73 2.05
N LYS A 144 11.40 -9.14 2.32
CA LYS A 144 11.89 -10.49 2.02
C LYS A 144 11.07 -11.57 2.72
N GLN A 145 10.78 -11.38 4.01
CA GLN A 145 10.00 -12.35 4.76
C GLN A 145 8.57 -12.43 4.22
N VAL A 146 7.89 -11.30 4.08
CA VAL A 146 6.48 -11.25 3.64
C VAL A 146 6.32 -11.79 2.22
N SER A 147 7.23 -11.44 1.30
CA SER A 147 7.22 -12.00 -0.06
C SER A 147 7.46 -13.52 -0.06
N ALA A 148 8.37 -14.04 0.78
CA ALA A 148 8.59 -15.47 0.90
C ALA A 148 7.35 -16.22 1.44
N TYR A 149 6.61 -15.62 2.38
CA TYR A 149 5.34 -16.19 2.85
C TYR A 149 4.26 -16.20 1.76
N GLN A 150 4.16 -15.14 0.96
CA GLN A 150 3.19 -15.07 -0.14
C GLN A 150 3.52 -16.08 -1.26
N LEU A 151 4.79 -16.18 -1.65
CA LEU A 151 5.25 -17.15 -2.66
C LEU A 151 5.14 -18.59 -2.15
N GLY A 152 5.47 -18.84 -0.89
CA GLY A 152 5.33 -20.16 -0.26
C GLY A 152 3.87 -20.61 -0.15
N ALA A 153 2.95 -19.69 0.16
CA ALA A 153 1.51 -19.95 0.15
C ALA A 153 0.98 -20.26 -1.26
N ALA A 154 1.57 -19.67 -2.31
CA ALA A 154 1.19 -19.93 -3.70
C ALA A 154 1.80 -21.23 -4.27
N GLY A 155 2.91 -21.73 -3.69
CA GLY A 155 3.69 -22.83 -4.26
C GLY A 155 3.50 -24.19 -3.61
N PHE A 156 3.34 -24.28 -2.28
CA PHE A 156 3.44 -25.57 -1.57
C PHE A 156 2.68 -25.62 -0.23
N GLY A 157 1.57 -24.88 -0.10
CA GLY A 157 0.64 -25.13 1.00
C GLY A 157 -0.02 -26.52 0.84
N PRO A 158 -0.07 -27.38 1.88
CA PRO A 158 -0.93 -28.56 1.84
C PRO A 158 -2.34 -28.08 1.48
N ARG A 159 -2.98 -28.74 0.50
CA ARG A 159 -4.39 -28.53 0.12
C ARG A 159 -5.15 -28.07 1.34
N ALA A 160 -5.59 -26.81 1.37
CA ALA A 160 -6.58 -26.39 2.35
C ALA A 160 -7.65 -27.48 2.35
N PRO A 161 -8.03 -28.05 3.52
CA PRO A 161 -9.14 -29.00 3.56
C PRO A 161 -10.27 -28.32 2.83
N GLU A 162 -10.75 -28.97 1.76
CA GLU A 162 -11.82 -28.47 0.92
C GLU A 162 -12.84 -27.82 1.85
N ARG A 163 -12.92 -26.49 1.86
CA ARG A 163 -14.16 -25.86 2.29
C ARG A 163 -15.17 -26.55 1.38
N PRO A 164 -16.07 -27.41 1.91
CA PRO A 164 -16.91 -28.24 1.09
C PRO A 164 -17.54 -27.28 0.12
N ALA A 165 -17.22 -27.47 -1.17
CA ALA A 165 -17.68 -26.62 -2.24
C ALA A 165 -19.17 -26.48 -1.99
N GLY A 166 -19.57 -25.29 -1.51
CA GLY A 166 -20.95 -24.99 -1.20
C GLY A 166 -21.65 -25.26 -2.49
N ARG A 167 -22.34 -26.42 -2.50
CA ARG A 167 -23.04 -27.04 -3.59
C ARG A 167 -23.57 -25.93 -4.48
N ILE A 168 -22.85 -25.65 -5.58
CA ILE A 168 -23.39 -24.84 -6.65
C ILE A 168 -24.57 -25.68 -7.10
N GLY A 169 -25.75 -25.24 -6.64
CA GLY A 169 -27.01 -25.91 -6.92
C GLY A 169 -27.05 -26.11 -8.41
N GLY A 170 -27.01 -27.38 -8.82
CA GLY A 170 -27.42 -27.79 -10.15
C GLY A 170 -28.85 -27.32 -10.31
N GLY A 171 -29.00 -26.16 -10.97
CA GLY A 171 -30.26 -25.81 -11.60
C GLY A 171 -30.58 -26.92 -12.60
N PRO A 172 -31.83 -27.40 -12.65
CA PRO A 172 -32.23 -28.41 -13.62
C PRO A 172 -31.97 -27.93 -15.05
N PRO A 173 -31.72 -28.85 -16.00
CA PRO A 173 -31.52 -28.49 -17.40
C PRO A 173 -32.82 -27.89 -17.94
N GLY A 174 -32.83 -26.57 -18.12
CA GLY A 174 -33.92 -25.84 -18.75
C GLY A 174 -34.00 -26.24 -20.22
N GLY A 175 -34.99 -27.07 -20.54
CA GLY A 175 -35.38 -27.38 -21.91
C GLY A 175 -35.80 -26.12 -22.65
N GLY A 176 -35.28 -25.97 -23.87
CA GLY A 176 -35.67 -24.90 -24.78
C GLY A 176 -37.14 -25.02 -25.19
N ALA A 177 -37.84 -23.90 -25.13
CA ALA A 177 -39.10 -23.68 -25.82
C ALA A 177 -38.91 -22.58 -26.87
N PRO A 178 -39.38 -22.76 -28.12
CA PRO A 178 -39.33 -21.73 -29.15
C PRO A 178 -40.60 -20.87 -29.12
N GLY A 179 -40.44 -19.55 -29.32
CA GLY A 179 -41.55 -18.60 -29.51
C GLY A 179 -41.51 -17.48 -28.48
N ALA A 180 -41.95 -16.25 -28.73
CA ALA A 180 -42.50 -15.62 -29.92
C ALA A 180 -42.60 -14.12 -29.58
N GLY A 181 -42.24 -13.25 -30.52
CA GLY A 181 -42.86 -11.93 -30.75
C GLY A 181 -42.73 -10.79 -29.72
N GLY A 182 -42.62 -9.57 -30.26
CA GLY A 182 -42.88 -8.29 -29.58
C GLY A 182 -41.62 -7.64 -29.03
N GLY A 183 -41.07 -6.54 -29.55
CA GLY A 183 -41.73 -5.38 -30.16
C GLY A 183 -41.91 -4.30 -29.09
N GLY A 184 -41.17 -3.19 -29.23
CA GLY A 184 -41.54 -1.92 -28.59
C GLY A 184 -40.44 -1.20 -27.81
N GLY A 185 -40.11 -0.01 -28.30
CA GLY A 185 -39.99 1.16 -27.43
C GLY A 185 -38.60 1.52 -26.92
N ALA A 186 -37.89 2.33 -27.70
CA ALA A 186 -36.94 3.30 -27.14
C ALA A 186 -37.68 4.27 -26.19
N PRO A 187 -36.98 4.84 -25.20
CA PRO A 187 -36.89 6.29 -25.22
C PRO A 187 -35.45 6.80 -25.11
N ALA A 188 -35.24 7.91 -25.81
CA ALA A 188 -34.08 8.77 -25.74
C ALA A 188 -34.00 9.48 -24.37
N GLY A 189 -32.78 9.76 -23.91
CA GLY A 189 -32.58 10.71 -22.80
C GLY A 189 -31.17 10.77 -22.23
N GLY A 190 -30.48 11.88 -22.52
CA GLY A 190 -29.45 12.54 -21.70
C GLY A 190 -28.11 11.81 -21.55
N GLY A 191 -26.95 12.32 -21.97
CA GLY A 191 -26.50 13.71 -21.83
C GLY A 191 -25.67 13.84 -20.54
N GLY A 192 -24.36 13.61 -20.63
CA GLY A 192 -23.43 13.84 -19.52
C GLY A 192 -21.99 13.63 -19.97
N GLY A 193 -21.26 14.73 -20.15
CA GLY A 193 -19.95 14.79 -20.81
C GLY A 193 -18.84 14.03 -20.08
N GLY A 194 -18.26 13.06 -20.80
CA GLY A 194 -16.98 12.47 -20.46
C GLY A 194 -15.84 13.35 -20.99
N TRP A 195 -14.96 13.79 -20.09
CA TRP A 195 -13.71 14.42 -20.46
C TRP A 195 -12.81 13.38 -21.13
N GLY A 196 -12.55 13.61 -22.41
CA GLY A 196 -11.67 12.81 -23.24
C GLY A 196 -10.19 13.04 -22.94
N GLY A 197 -9.44 11.96 -23.11
CA GLY A 197 -7.99 11.86 -23.06
C GLY A 197 -7.65 10.42 -22.67
N GLY A 198 -7.56 9.43 -23.55
CA GLY A 198 -7.02 9.44 -24.90
C GLY A 198 -5.88 8.41 -24.95
N ILE A 199 -6.17 7.14 -24.70
CA ILE A 199 -5.30 6.00 -25.05
C ILE A 199 -6.21 4.93 -25.66
N SER A 200 -6.10 4.79 -26.97
CA SER A 200 -6.80 3.81 -27.79
C SER A 200 -6.28 2.40 -27.50
N GLY A 201 -7.01 1.66 -26.67
CA GLY A 201 -6.95 0.21 -26.56
C GLY A 201 -8.37 -0.35 -26.71
N GLN A 202 -8.56 -1.29 -27.63
CA GLN A 202 -9.84 -1.94 -27.91
C GLN A 202 -10.54 -2.42 -26.62
N PRO A 203 -11.83 -2.13 -26.39
CA PRO A 203 -12.59 -2.78 -25.35
C PRO A 203 -12.92 -4.21 -25.80
N GLN A 204 -12.21 -5.17 -25.22
CA GLN A 204 -12.60 -6.56 -25.19
C GLN A 204 -13.93 -6.63 -24.42
N GLN A 205 -15.03 -6.96 -25.13
CA GLN A 205 -16.36 -7.11 -24.55
C GLN A 205 -16.31 -8.12 -23.39
N ALA A 206 -16.36 -7.60 -22.16
CA ALA A 206 -16.62 -8.41 -20.99
C ALA A 206 -18.08 -8.90 -21.01
N PRO A 207 -18.36 -10.16 -20.66
CA PRO A 207 -19.73 -10.65 -20.53
C PRO A 207 -20.50 -9.80 -19.52
N GLY A 208 -21.67 -9.34 -19.95
CA GLY A 208 -22.44 -8.28 -19.31
C GLY A 208 -22.66 -8.47 -17.82
N PHE A 209 -22.37 -7.42 -17.07
CA PHE A 209 -22.80 -7.25 -15.69
C PHE A 209 -24.34 -7.21 -15.66
N GLN A 210 -24.98 -8.32 -15.29
CA GLN A 210 -26.39 -8.31 -14.92
C GLN A 210 -26.52 -7.58 -13.58
N VAL A 211 -27.07 -6.38 -13.61
CA VAL A 211 -27.49 -5.64 -12.41
C VAL A 211 -28.49 -6.53 -11.68
N PHE A 212 -28.16 -6.92 -10.44
CA PHE A 212 -29.08 -7.58 -9.54
C PHE A 212 -30.31 -6.67 -9.33
N GLN A 213 -31.39 -6.91 -10.07
CA GLN A 213 -32.72 -6.39 -9.76
C GLN A 213 -33.23 -7.16 -8.53
N GLY A 214 -32.76 -6.75 -7.36
CA GLY A 214 -33.36 -7.18 -6.10
C GLY A 214 -34.77 -6.61 -6.02
N GLN A 215 -35.79 -7.44 -6.30
CA GLN A 215 -37.17 -7.15 -5.92
C GLN A 215 -37.21 -7.05 -4.39
N GLY A 216 -37.30 -5.81 -3.89
CA GLY A 216 -37.49 -5.54 -2.48
C GLY A 216 -38.81 -6.14 -2.00
N ARG A 217 -38.72 -7.31 -1.35
CA ARG A 217 -39.85 -7.93 -0.65
C ARG A 217 -40.06 -7.14 0.64
N ARG A 218 -41.09 -6.30 0.69
CA ARG A 218 -41.52 -5.64 1.92
C ARG A 218 -41.95 -6.71 2.92
N LEU A 219 -41.28 -6.77 4.07
CA LEU A 219 -41.77 -7.49 5.24
C LEU A 219 -42.80 -6.61 5.94
N GLY A 220 -44.06 -6.98 5.84
CA GLY A 220 -45.19 -6.34 6.50
C GLY A 220 -46.47 -6.98 6.03
N ASP A 221 -46.82 -8.11 6.63
CA ASP A 221 -48.17 -8.55 7.03
C ASP A 221 -48.02 -9.78 7.96
#